data_AF-C4WWU0-F1
#
_entry.id   AF-C4WWU0-F1
#
_cell.length_a   1.000
_cell.length_b   1.000
_cell.length_c   1.000
_cell.angle_alpha   90.00
_cell.angle_beta   90.00
_cell.angle_gamma   90.00
#
_symmetry.space_group_name_H-M   'P 1'
#
loop_
_entity.id
_entity.type
_entity.pdbx_description
1 polymer ?
#
loop_
_entity_poly.entity_id
_entity_poly.type
_entity_poly.pdbx_seq_one_letter_code
_entity_poly.pdbx_strand_id
1 'polypeptide(L)'
;MNTKINFKTLSDTQQGIHSYMVILLESILNSLNTNIKLNNVILLIENCIELSTYSNNSICSLSASRLTATLINKYIDGDENDFLIDNFKLHLESCLNLSNFNNVIIQISWITKSLSLKGHRKMLQWIDWSLSLLADPLYGKVMTQCFKMLTQTDDGYLNKECFVQ
;
A
#
# COMPACT_ATOMS: atom_id res chain seq x y z
N MET A 1 20.69 5.37 11.72
CA MET A 1 20.24 6.70 11.27
C MET A 1 19.08 6.45 10.30
N ASN A 2 17.85 6.43 10.84
CA ASN A 2 16.64 6.07 10.09
C ASN A 2 15.98 7.36 9.60
N THR A 3 16.42 7.86 8.46
CA THR A 3 15.86 9.09 7.90
C THR A 3 14.65 8.73 7.06
N LYS A 4 13.46 9.12 7.53
CA LYS A 4 12.23 9.12 6.72
C LYS A 4 12.47 9.99 5.48
N ILE A 5 12.27 9.44 4.30
CA ILE A 5 12.46 10.19 3.06
C ILE A 5 11.20 11.03 2.89
N ASN A 6 11.32 12.35 3.07
CA ASN A 6 10.23 13.25 2.74
C ASN A 6 10.21 13.44 1.22
N PHE A 7 9.40 12.63 0.53
CA PHE A 7 9.41 12.56 -0.94
C PHE A 7 9.14 13.92 -1.60
N LYS A 8 8.32 14.77 -0.95
CA LYS A 8 7.98 16.12 -1.44
C LYS A 8 9.16 17.10 -1.45
N THR A 9 10.21 16.81 -0.67
CA THR A 9 11.38 17.70 -0.53
C THR A 9 12.52 17.34 -1.48
N LEU A 10 12.38 16.24 -2.23
CA LEU A 10 13.37 15.79 -3.20
C LEU A 10 13.27 16.61 -4.49
N SER A 11 14.41 16.84 -5.15
CA SER A 11 14.41 17.42 -6.50
C SER A 11 13.76 16.48 -7.51
N ASP A 12 13.28 17.00 -8.64
CA ASP A 12 12.59 16.20 -9.67
C ASP A 12 13.43 15.01 -10.16
N THR A 13 14.74 15.20 -10.32
CA THR A 13 15.68 14.13 -10.71
C THR A 13 15.78 13.04 -9.63
N GLN A 14 15.81 13.44 -8.36
CA GLN A 14 15.84 12.50 -7.23
C GLN A 14 14.50 11.77 -7.10
N GLN A 15 13.38 12.48 -7.24
CA GLN A 15 12.05 11.87 -7.29
C GLN A 15 11.99 10.82 -8.41
N GLY A 16 12.54 11.13 -9.59
CA GLY A 16 12.67 10.18 -10.69
C GLY A 16 13.43 8.91 -10.30
N ILE A 17 14.68 9.04 -9.82
CA ILE A 17 15.52 7.90 -9.43
C ILE A 17 14.84 7.05 -8.34
N HIS A 18 14.35 7.68 -7.28
CA HIS A 18 13.70 6.98 -6.17
C HIS A 18 12.38 6.32 -6.60
N SER A 19 11.64 6.93 -7.52
CA SER A 19 10.40 6.36 -8.06
C SER A 19 10.68 5.04 -8.80
N TYR A 20 11.73 4.96 -9.62
CA TYR A 20 12.05 3.71 -10.34
C TYR A 20 12.65 2.62 -9.44
N MET A 21 13.35 2.98 -8.37
CA MET A 21 13.85 2.00 -7.39
C MET A 21 12.73 1.16 -6.78
N VAL A 22 11.54 1.73 -6.59
CA VAL A 22 10.41 1.00 -6.00
C VAL A 22 9.95 -0.18 -6.86
N ILE A 23 10.11 -0.10 -8.18
CA ILE A 23 9.73 -1.16 -9.12
C ILE A 23 10.66 -2.38 -8.93
N LEU A 24 11.96 -2.12 -8.76
CA LEU A 24 12.94 -3.17 -8.49
C LEU A 24 12.72 -3.78 -7.11
N LEU A 25 12.51 -2.94 -6.09
CA LEU A 25 12.21 -3.40 -4.73
C LEU A 25 10.94 -4.24 -4.67
N GLU A 26 9.89 -3.81 -5.35
CA GLU A 26 8.64 -4.57 -5.49
C GLU A 26 8.93 -5.97 -6.05
N SER A 27 9.64 -6.05 -7.18
CA SER A 27 9.93 -7.33 -7.85
C SER A 27 10.71 -8.29 -6.96
N ILE A 28 11.73 -7.76 -6.26
CA ILE A 28 12.58 -8.55 -5.35
C ILE A 28 11.76 -9.01 -4.14
N LEU A 29 11.17 -8.06 -3.40
CA LEU A 29 10.54 -8.32 -2.10
C LEU A 29 9.23 -9.10 -2.23
N ASN A 30 8.51 -8.98 -3.35
CA ASN A 30 7.34 -9.80 -3.62
C ASN A 30 7.72 -11.29 -3.74
N SER A 31 8.88 -11.59 -4.33
CA SER A 31 9.36 -12.95 -4.57
C SER A 31 10.06 -13.59 -3.36
N LEU A 32 10.37 -12.81 -2.32
CA LEU A 32 11.04 -13.32 -1.12
C LEU A 32 10.10 -14.15 -0.24
N ASN A 33 10.63 -15.24 0.34
CA ASN A 33 9.92 -16.01 1.36
C ASN A 33 9.69 -15.17 2.63
N THR A 34 8.56 -15.36 3.31
CA THR A 34 8.16 -14.68 4.55
C THR A 34 9.15 -14.87 5.71
N ASN A 35 9.95 -15.93 5.70
CA ASN A 35 10.95 -16.23 6.74
C ASN A 35 12.17 -15.29 6.72
N ILE A 36 12.32 -14.46 5.69
CA ILE A 36 13.44 -13.53 5.59
C ILE A 36 13.16 -12.33 6.49
N LYS A 37 14.00 -12.13 7.51
CA LYS A 37 13.91 -10.93 8.36
C LYS A 37 14.40 -9.71 7.59
N LEU A 38 13.51 -8.76 7.35
CA LEU A 38 13.84 -7.46 6.80
C LEU A 38 13.94 -6.43 7.93
N ASN A 39 15.03 -5.67 7.96
CA ASN A 39 15.19 -4.57 8.91
C ASN A 39 14.44 -3.33 8.42
N ASN A 40 13.93 -2.51 9.34
CA ASN A 40 13.25 -1.24 9.04
C ASN A 40 12.03 -1.35 8.11
N VAL A 41 11.29 -2.47 8.17
CA VAL A 41 10.09 -2.70 7.33
C VAL A 41 9.08 -1.58 7.46
N ILE A 42 8.81 -1.11 8.68
CA ILE A 42 7.84 -0.05 8.95
C ILE A 42 8.22 1.24 8.20
N LEU A 43 9.49 1.64 8.27
CA LEU A 43 9.99 2.81 7.56
C LEU A 43 9.87 2.65 6.04
N LEU A 44 10.10 1.44 5.52
CA LEU A 44 9.93 1.15 4.10
C LEU A 44 8.46 1.26 3.68
N ILE A 45 7.53 0.76 4.49
CA ILE A 45 6.08 0.88 4.28
C ILE A 45 5.68 2.36 4.24
N GLU A 46 6.11 3.16 5.23
CA GLU A 46 5.82 4.60 5.29
C GLU A 46 6.33 5.35 4.06
N ASN A 47 7.58 5.07 3.63
CA ASN A 47 8.14 5.69 2.43
C ASN A 47 7.38 5.26 1.16
N CYS A 48 6.91 4.01 1.08
CA CYS A 48 6.09 3.56 -0.05
C CYS A 48 4.74 4.25 -0.05
N ILE A 49 4.13 4.50 1.12
CA ILE A 49 2.88 5.26 1.26
C ILE A 49 3.03 6.69 0.77
N GLU A 50 4.11 7.38 1.14
CA GLU A 50 4.37 8.72 0.60
C GLU A 50 4.58 8.67 -0.92
N LEU A 51 5.39 7.74 -1.41
CA LEU A 51 5.69 7.62 -2.84
C LEU A 51 4.44 7.35 -3.68
N SER A 52 3.59 6.40 -3.28
CA SER A 52 2.34 6.12 -3.97
C SER A 52 1.41 7.32 -3.96
N THR A 53 1.29 8.00 -2.83
CA THR A 53 0.40 9.16 -2.68
C THR A 53 0.81 10.32 -3.57
N TYR A 54 2.11 10.65 -3.61
CA TYR A 54 2.59 11.91 -4.18
C TYR A 54 3.25 11.78 -5.56
N SER A 55 3.63 10.58 -6.00
CA SER A 55 4.27 10.42 -7.31
C SER A 55 3.29 10.70 -8.45
N ASN A 56 3.75 11.50 -9.41
CA ASN A 56 3.04 11.73 -10.68
C ASN A 56 3.29 10.62 -11.70
N ASN A 57 4.20 9.68 -11.41
CA ASN A 57 4.46 8.54 -12.27
C ASN A 57 3.55 7.36 -11.85
N SER A 58 2.55 7.06 -12.69
CA SER A 58 1.53 6.04 -12.40
C SER A 58 2.09 4.63 -12.21
N ILE A 59 3.17 4.28 -12.91
CA ILE A 59 3.82 2.97 -12.76
C ILE A 59 4.44 2.88 -11.36
N CYS A 60 5.15 3.94 -10.95
CA CYS A 60 5.83 3.98 -9.67
C CYS A 60 4.85 4.05 -8.51
N SER A 61 3.77 4.83 -8.64
CA SER A 61 2.74 4.92 -7.59
C SER A 61 2.01 3.59 -7.39
N LEU A 62 1.73 2.87 -8.48
CA LEU A 62 1.14 1.53 -8.42
C LEU A 62 2.11 0.51 -7.82
N SER A 63 3.37 0.50 -8.25
CA SER A 63 4.41 -0.38 -7.67
C SER A 63 4.62 -0.12 -6.18
N ALA A 64 4.61 1.14 -5.74
CA ALA A 64 4.69 1.49 -4.33
C ALA A 64 3.46 1.01 -3.54
N SER A 65 2.26 1.12 -4.12
CA SER A 65 1.02 0.61 -3.49
C SER A 65 1.05 -0.92 -3.32
N ARG A 66 1.49 -1.64 -4.36
CA ARG A 66 1.66 -3.10 -4.34
C ARG A 66 2.71 -3.53 -3.33
N LEU A 67 3.88 -2.89 -3.32
CA LEU A 67 4.93 -3.18 -2.36
C LEU A 67 4.48 -2.92 -0.92
N THR A 68 3.74 -1.83 -0.67
CA THR A 68 3.11 -1.54 0.63
C THR A 68 2.25 -2.72 1.09
N ALA A 69 1.36 -3.19 0.21
CA ALA A 69 0.49 -4.32 0.49
C ALA A 69 1.25 -5.62 0.74
N THR A 70 2.27 -5.92 -0.05
CA THR A 70 3.16 -7.08 0.15
C THR A 70 3.86 -7.03 1.50
N LEU A 71 4.41 -5.87 1.88
CA LEU A 71 5.13 -5.72 3.16
C LEU A 71 4.18 -5.86 4.35
N ILE A 72 2.99 -5.26 4.28
CA ILE A 72 1.95 -5.43 5.31
C ILE A 72 1.57 -6.92 5.42
N ASN A 73 1.33 -7.59 4.30
CA ASN A 73 0.94 -8.99 4.30
C ASN A 73 2.01 -9.88 4.96
N LYS A 74 3.28 -9.65 4.62
CA LYS A 74 4.39 -10.50 5.11
C LYS A 74 4.83 -10.20 6.54
N TYR A 75 4.84 -8.94 6.95
CA TYR A 75 5.58 -8.53 8.15
C TYR A 75 4.75 -7.84 9.23
N ILE A 76 3.57 -7.33 8.89
CA ILE A 76 2.71 -6.66 9.87
C ILE A 76 1.71 -7.68 10.38
N ASP A 77 1.92 -8.14 11.61
CA ASP A 77 1.08 -9.14 12.26
C ASP A 77 0.98 -8.90 13.76
N GLY A 78 -0.03 -9.49 14.39
CA GLY A 78 -0.22 -9.45 15.83
C GLY A 78 -0.74 -8.11 16.36
N ASP A 79 -1.33 -8.19 17.55
CA ASP A 79 -2.07 -7.09 18.16
C ASP A 79 -1.22 -5.83 18.39
N GLU A 80 0.08 -6.02 18.60
CA GLU A 80 1.05 -4.96 18.83
C GLU A 80 1.24 -4.04 17.63
N ASN A 81 0.90 -4.46 16.42
CA ASN A 81 1.11 -3.67 15.20
C ASN A 81 -0.16 -3.00 14.66
N ASP A 82 -1.32 -3.22 15.28
CA ASP A 82 -2.58 -2.63 14.82
C ASP A 82 -2.58 -1.11 14.80
N PHE A 83 -1.88 -0.49 15.75
CA PHE A 83 -1.75 0.96 15.79
C PHE A 83 -1.08 1.50 14.51
N LEU A 84 -0.20 0.73 13.86
CA LEU A 84 0.40 1.11 12.58
C LEU A 84 -0.65 1.13 11.48
N ILE A 85 -1.50 0.11 11.42
CA ILE A 85 -2.60 0.02 10.46
C ILE A 85 -3.60 1.18 10.67
N ASP A 86 -3.93 1.50 11.91
CA ASP A 86 -4.78 2.65 12.25
C ASP A 86 -4.12 3.98 11.85
N ASN A 87 -2.81 4.14 12.09
CA ASN A 87 -2.07 5.32 11.68
C ASN A 87 -2.00 5.48 10.15
N PHE A 88 -1.80 4.39 9.41
CA PHE A 88 -1.83 4.43 7.94
C PHE A 88 -3.20 4.84 7.43
N LYS A 89 -4.28 4.33 8.06
CA LYS A 89 -5.65 4.74 7.73
C LYS A 89 -5.84 6.25 7.92
N LEU A 90 -5.54 6.78 9.10
CA LEU A 90 -5.67 8.22 9.40
C LEU A 90 -4.85 9.09 8.42
N HIS A 91 -3.63 8.64 8.09
CA HIS A 91 -2.80 9.33 7.12
C HIS A 91 -3.46 9.36 5.73
N LEU A 92 -3.93 8.22 5.24
CA LEU A 92 -4.59 8.12 3.93
C LEU A 92 -5.91 8.90 3.89
N GLU A 93 -6.69 8.89 4.96
CA GLU A 93 -7.90 9.73 5.11
C GLU A 93 -7.56 11.22 4.91
N SER A 94 -6.48 11.71 5.53
CA SER A 94 -6.04 13.09 5.35
C SER A 94 -5.60 13.41 3.90
N CYS A 95 -5.15 12.38 3.16
CA CYS A 95 -4.69 12.51 1.79
C CYS A 95 -5.82 12.44 0.73
N LEU A 96 -7.03 12.02 1.10
CA LEU A 96 -8.17 11.97 0.18
C LEU A 96 -8.63 13.35 -0.33
N ASN A 97 -8.27 14.42 0.38
CA ASN A 97 -8.57 15.80 -0.01
C ASN A 97 -7.55 16.38 -1.02
N LEU A 98 -6.54 15.60 -1.42
CA LEU A 98 -5.51 16.05 -2.36
C LEU A 98 -5.98 15.91 -3.81
N SER A 99 -5.32 16.65 -4.72
CA SER A 99 -5.58 16.56 -6.16
C SER A 99 -5.34 15.16 -6.72
N ASN A 100 -4.41 14.40 -6.14
CA ASN A 100 -4.02 13.05 -6.57
C ASN A 100 -4.76 11.94 -5.80
N PHE A 101 -5.99 12.19 -5.33
CA PHE A 101 -6.76 11.22 -4.54
C PHE A 101 -6.90 9.83 -5.22
N ASN A 102 -6.83 9.75 -6.55
CA ASN A 102 -6.85 8.47 -7.27
C ASN A 102 -5.76 7.51 -6.77
N ASN A 103 -4.55 8.01 -6.56
CA ASN A 103 -3.44 7.21 -6.06
C ASN A 103 -3.71 6.71 -4.63
N VAL A 104 -4.32 7.58 -3.80
CA VAL A 104 -4.72 7.25 -2.42
C VAL A 104 -5.76 6.12 -2.44
N ILE A 105 -6.78 6.20 -3.30
CA ILE A 105 -7.80 5.15 -3.46
C ILE A 105 -7.18 3.81 -3.90
N ILE A 106 -6.24 3.85 -4.85
CA ILE A 106 -5.50 2.64 -5.29
C ILE A 106 -4.73 2.03 -4.12
N GLN A 107 -4.04 2.86 -3.34
CA GLN A 107 -3.30 2.39 -2.17
C GLN A 107 -4.21 1.80 -1.10
N ILE A 108 -5.31 2.48 -0.76
CA ILE A 108 -6.32 1.95 0.18
C ILE A 108 -6.76 0.56 -0.28
N SER A 109 -7.05 0.41 -1.57
CA SER A 109 -7.51 -0.86 -2.13
C SER A 109 -6.46 -1.97 -2.03
N TRP A 110 -5.18 -1.68 -2.27
CA TRP A 110 -4.09 -2.66 -2.11
C TRP A 110 -3.89 -3.08 -0.66
N ILE A 111 -3.98 -2.14 0.28
CA ILE A 111 -3.89 -2.44 1.72
C ILE A 111 -5.10 -3.27 2.16
N THR A 112 -6.32 -2.88 1.77
CA THR A 112 -7.54 -3.66 2.04
C THR A 112 -7.40 -5.09 1.52
N LYS A 113 -6.89 -5.27 0.29
CA LYS A 113 -6.62 -6.60 -0.27
C LYS A 113 -5.65 -7.40 0.59
N SER A 114 -4.51 -6.80 0.95
CA SER A 114 -3.47 -7.41 1.77
C SER A 114 -4.00 -7.89 3.12
N LEU A 115 -4.75 -7.03 3.82
CA LEU A 115 -5.36 -7.36 5.11
C LEU A 115 -6.41 -8.46 4.98
N SER A 116 -7.23 -8.41 3.92
CA SER A 116 -8.28 -9.40 3.67
C SER A 116 -7.70 -10.78 3.37
N LEU A 117 -6.67 -10.85 2.52
CA LEU A 117 -6.00 -12.10 2.19
C LEU A 117 -5.26 -12.67 3.40
N LYS A 118 -4.66 -11.80 4.23
CA LYS A 118 -4.02 -12.23 5.47
C LYS A 118 -5.02 -12.74 6.53
N GLY A 119 -6.30 -12.35 6.45
CA GLY A 119 -7.25 -12.55 7.54
C GLY A 119 -6.93 -11.67 8.77
N HIS A 120 -6.34 -10.49 8.54
CA HIS A 120 -5.95 -9.58 9.61
C HIS A 120 -7.19 -9.04 10.36
N ARG A 121 -7.14 -8.88 11.69
CA ARG A 121 -8.32 -8.47 12.51
C ARG A 121 -8.95 -7.14 12.08
N LYS A 122 -8.15 -6.21 11.55
CA LYS A 122 -8.60 -4.92 11.01
C LYS A 122 -9.24 -5.00 9.60
N MET A 123 -9.29 -6.18 8.98
CA MET A 123 -9.78 -6.32 7.59
C MET A 123 -11.20 -5.75 7.40
N LEU A 124 -12.11 -6.02 8.34
CA LEU A 124 -13.51 -5.58 8.22
C LEU A 124 -13.60 -4.05 8.25
N GLN A 125 -12.84 -3.40 9.13
CA GLN A 125 -12.79 -1.94 9.22
C GLN A 125 -12.30 -1.29 7.91
N TRP A 126 -11.36 -1.93 7.20
CA TRP A 126 -10.85 -1.46 5.91
C TRP A 126 -11.80 -1.76 4.75
N ILE A 127 -12.48 -2.90 4.78
CA ILE A 127 -13.54 -3.24 3.82
C ILE A 127 -14.70 -2.24 3.95
N ASP A 128 -15.18 -1.99 5.17
CA ASP A 128 -16.27 -1.04 5.45
C ASP A 128 -15.89 0.38 5.01
N TRP A 129 -14.64 0.78 5.26
CA TRP A 129 -14.13 2.06 4.76
C TRP A 129 -14.12 2.10 3.24
N SER A 130 -13.66 1.02 2.58
CA SER A 130 -13.67 0.93 1.11
C SER A 130 -15.09 1.00 0.54
N LEU A 131 -16.07 0.39 1.21
CA LEU A 131 -17.49 0.48 0.85
C LEU A 131 -18.05 1.90 1.05
N SER A 132 -17.64 2.60 2.10
CA SER A 132 -18.04 4.00 2.30
C SER A 132 -17.50 4.91 1.18
N LEU A 133 -16.26 4.69 0.74
CA LEU A 133 -15.67 5.41 -0.40
C LEU A 133 -16.32 5.04 -1.74
N LEU A 134 -16.82 3.81 -1.86
CA LEU A 134 -17.58 3.36 -3.02
C LEU A 134 -18.91 4.12 -3.15
N ALA A 135 -19.57 4.40 -2.02
CA ALA A 135 -20.83 5.14 -1.96
C ALA A 135 -20.65 6.66 -2.14
N ASP A 136 -19.41 7.17 -2.01
CA ASP A 136 -19.11 8.59 -2.14
C ASP A 136 -19.10 9.02 -3.64
N PRO A 137 -19.81 10.10 -4.03
CA PRO A 137 -19.85 10.56 -5.42
C PRO A 137 -18.49 10.97 -6.01
N LEU A 138 -17.56 11.43 -5.18
CA LEU A 138 -16.23 11.88 -5.60
C LEU A 138 -15.30 10.69 -5.85
N TYR A 139 -15.32 9.69 -4.96
CA TYR A 139 -14.37 8.58 -4.96
C TYR A 139 -14.92 7.31 -5.63
N GLY A 140 -16.25 7.15 -5.67
CA GLY A 140 -16.92 5.90 -6.00
C GLY A 140 -16.56 5.33 -7.36
N LYS A 141 -16.36 6.18 -8.37
CA LYS A 141 -15.93 5.73 -9.71
C LYS A 141 -14.58 5.02 -9.68
N VAL A 142 -13.60 5.61 -9.00
CA VAL A 142 -12.24 5.05 -8.91
C VAL A 142 -12.25 3.82 -8.01
N MET A 143 -12.96 3.90 -6.89
CA MET A 143 -13.10 2.79 -5.96
C MET A 143 -13.75 1.57 -6.63
N THR A 144 -14.77 1.77 -7.47
CA THR A 144 -15.39 0.67 -8.27
C THR A 144 -14.36 -0.06 -9.13
N GLN A 145 -13.45 0.67 -9.78
CA GLN A 145 -12.39 0.07 -10.60
C GLN A 145 -11.44 -0.77 -9.75
N CYS A 146 -11.13 -0.30 -8.54
CA CYS A 146 -10.26 -1.01 -7.60
C CYS A 146 -10.95 -2.17 -6.87
N PHE A 147 -12.28 -2.16 -6.71
CA PHE A 147 -13.01 -3.29 -6.12
C PHE A 147 -12.85 -4.57 -6.95
N LYS A 148 -12.75 -4.45 -8.28
CA LYS A 148 -12.44 -5.59 -9.15
C LYS A 148 -11.11 -6.24 -8.74
N MET A 149 -10.09 -5.45 -8.41
CA MET A 149 -8.81 -5.92 -7.92
C MET A 149 -8.91 -6.64 -6.57
N LEU A 150 -9.80 -6.23 -5.66
CA LEU A 150 -10.04 -6.94 -4.39
C LEU A 150 -10.55 -8.37 -4.63
N THR A 151 -11.38 -8.56 -5.66
CA THR A 151 -12.04 -9.84 -5.97
C THR A 151 -11.23 -10.77 -6.88
N GLN A 152 -10.19 -10.26 -7.53
CA GLN A 152 -9.35 -11.05 -8.44
C GLN A 152 -8.14 -11.64 -7.71
N THR A 153 -7.93 -12.95 -7.85
CA THR A 153 -6.63 -13.57 -7.61
C THR A 153 -5.73 -13.27 -8.80
N ASP A 154 -4.77 -12.34 -8.64
CA ASP A 154 -3.74 -12.10 -9.65
C ASP A 154 -2.66 -13.17 -9.48
N ASP A 155 -2.31 -13.87 -10.56
CA ASP A 155 -1.29 -14.93 -10.52
C ASP A 155 0.11 -14.40 -10.11
N GLY A 156 0.35 -13.09 -10.23
CA GLY A 156 1.65 -12.46 -9.93
C GLY A 156 1.78 -11.75 -8.57
N TYR A 157 0.68 -11.42 -7.87
CA TYR A 157 0.72 -10.62 -6.63
C TYR A 157 -0.32 -11.10 -5.62
N LEU A 158 0.13 -11.33 -4.38
CA LEU A 158 -0.70 -11.82 -3.28
C LEU A 158 -1.43 -13.13 -3.65
N ASN A 159 -0.67 -14.12 -4.12
CA ASN A 159 -1.15 -15.47 -4.45
C ASN A 159 -0.84 -16.46 -3.31
N LYS A 160 -1.39 -17.69 -3.38
CA LYS A 160 -1.28 -18.74 -2.34
C LYS A 160 0.14 -19.07 -1.88
N GLU A 161 1.15 -18.75 -2.67
CA GLU A 161 2.57 -18.99 -2.36
C GLU A 161 3.18 -17.89 -1.46
N CYS A 162 2.51 -16.75 -1.32
CA CYS A 162 2.85 -15.68 -0.38
C CYS A 162 2.24 -15.86 1.02
N PHE A 163 1.50 -16.95 1.26
CA PHE A 163 0.78 -17.19 2.52
C PHE A 163 1.64 -17.97 3.51
N VAL A 164 1.47 -17.66 4.80
CA VAL A 164 1.81 -18.55 5.90
C VAL A 164 0.61 -19.49 6.09
N GLN A 165 0.84 -20.80 6.10
CA GLN A 165 -0.13 -21.78 6.58
C GLN A 165 -0.24 -21.74 8.09
#